data_AF-A0A4P6LUC2-F1
#
_entry.id   AF-A0A4P6LUC2-F1
#
_cell.length_a   1.000
_cell.length_b   1.000
_cell.length_c   1.000
_cell.angle_alpha   90.00
_cell.angle_beta   90.00
_cell.angle_gamma   90.00
#
_symmetry.space_group_name_H-M   'P 1'
#
loop_
_entity.id
_entity.type
_entity.pdbx_description
1 polymer ?
#
loop_
_entity_poly.entity_id
_entity_poly.type
_entity_poly.pdbx_seq_one_letter_code
_entity_poly.pdbx_strand_id
1 'polypeptide(L)'
;MRQLFLIFDIEKKLGLDMKIKIIVFRGKIRCGYCNMCMKAKMNVKNKRIYCKTPGRISDTKCYKGSYFLEDLKDLLIKLIRQQALIADDTIRKMKALNKTLNIPRMKKQDAGNEEKIRQSKFEKMELYEQYASEVLSKNAYIREREKIVSKLSKYLQKRDEWKKKILEAEEKKKKAEDSQLKNFSKYAQLEDLTFEIVQELVSMIYFYDPGHIEVVWNWDDEFIKSVVEEEHS
;
A
#
# COMPACT_ATOMS: atom_id res chain seq x y z
N MET A 1 -43.11 -5.38 -38.92
CA MET A 1 -42.03 -6.37 -38.70
C MET A 1 -40.71 -5.81 -38.13
N ARG A 2 -40.43 -4.49 -38.12
CA ARG A 2 -39.18 -3.95 -37.55
C ARG A 2 -39.14 -3.81 -36.01
N GLN A 3 -40.30 -3.83 -35.35
CA GLN A 3 -40.39 -3.62 -33.89
C GLN A 3 -40.02 -4.87 -33.07
N LEU A 4 -40.30 -6.08 -33.60
CA LEU A 4 -39.93 -7.35 -32.95
C LEU A 4 -38.42 -7.62 -32.97
N PHE A 5 -37.71 -7.25 -34.04
CA PHE A 5 -36.25 -7.41 -34.12
C PHE A 5 -35.51 -6.56 -33.08
N LEU A 6 -35.93 -5.30 -32.88
CA LEU A 6 -35.37 -4.43 -31.84
C LEU A 6 -35.62 -4.96 -30.43
N ILE A 7 -36.82 -5.49 -30.15
CA ILE A 7 -37.15 -6.08 -28.84
C ILE A 7 -36.31 -7.34 -28.58
N PHE A 8 -36.17 -8.22 -29.58
CA PHE A 8 -35.39 -9.45 -29.45
C PHE A 8 -33.89 -9.17 -29.26
N ASP A 9 -33.34 -8.17 -29.96
CA ASP A 9 -31.95 -7.74 -29.78
C ASP A 9 -31.73 -7.06 -28.42
N ILE A 10 -32.70 -6.29 -27.92
CA ILE A 10 -32.68 -5.73 -26.55
C ILE A 10 -32.75 -6.84 -25.51
N GLU A 11 -33.64 -7.82 -25.65
CA GLU A 11 -33.76 -8.95 -24.72
C GLU A 11 -32.52 -9.85 -24.73
N LYS A 12 -31.90 -10.08 -25.90
CA LYS A 12 -30.66 -10.83 -26.05
C LYS A 12 -29.46 -10.07 -25.47
N LYS A 13 -29.40 -8.75 -25.67
CA LYS A 13 -28.37 -7.86 -25.08
C LYS A 13 -28.53 -7.78 -23.55
N LEU A 14 -29.76 -7.59 -23.05
CA LEU A 14 -30.09 -7.68 -21.64
C LEU A 14 -29.73 -9.06 -21.06
N GLY A 15 -29.96 -10.14 -21.80
CA GLY A 15 -29.57 -11.50 -21.42
C GLY A 15 -28.05 -11.71 -21.34
N LEU A 16 -27.28 -11.10 -22.24
CA LEU A 16 -25.81 -11.10 -22.23
C LEU A 16 -25.25 -10.26 -21.07
N ASP A 17 -25.71 -9.02 -20.94
CA ASP A 17 -25.35 -8.09 -19.85
C ASP A 17 -25.70 -8.71 -18.49
N MET A 18 -26.85 -9.40 -18.40
CA MET A 18 -27.22 -10.16 -17.21
C MET A 18 -26.24 -11.29 -16.93
N LYS A 19 -25.83 -12.13 -17.89
CA LYS A 19 -24.83 -13.20 -17.64
C LYS A 19 -23.49 -12.63 -17.18
N ILE A 20 -23.06 -11.51 -17.76
CA ILE A 20 -21.80 -10.82 -17.44
C ILE A 20 -21.79 -10.32 -15.97
N LYS A 21 -22.89 -9.72 -15.49
CA LYS A 21 -23.00 -9.21 -14.10
C LYS A 21 -22.78 -10.24 -12.97
N ILE A 22 -23.00 -11.54 -13.22
CA ILE A 22 -22.71 -12.59 -12.22
C ILE A 22 -21.27 -13.09 -12.30
N ILE A 23 -20.71 -13.09 -13.52
CA ILE A 23 -19.34 -13.52 -13.75
C ILE A 23 -18.38 -12.64 -12.97
N VAL A 24 -18.68 -11.34 -12.84
CA VAL A 24 -17.85 -10.35 -12.13
C VAL A 24 -17.43 -10.80 -10.72
N PHE A 25 -18.35 -11.41 -9.97
CA PHE A 25 -18.11 -11.88 -8.59
C PHE A 25 -17.80 -13.37 -8.47
N ARG A 26 -17.51 -14.04 -9.58
CA ARG A 26 -17.31 -15.49 -9.59
C ARG A 26 -16.19 -15.88 -8.63
N GLY A 27 -16.53 -16.71 -7.65
CA GLY A 27 -15.60 -17.22 -6.64
C GLY A 27 -15.25 -16.24 -5.51
N LYS A 28 -15.79 -15.01 -5.52
CA LYS A 28 -15.38 -13.95 -4.60
C LYS A 28 -16.29 -13.72 -3.41
N ILE A 29 -17.46 -14.35 -3.33
CA ILE A 29 -18.42 -14.13 -2.23
C ILE A 29 -18.57 -15.36 -1.33
N ARG A 30 -18.30 -15.20 -0.04
CA ARG A 30 -18.53 -16.18 1.03
C ARG A 30 -19.47 -15.63 2.10
N CYS A 31 -20.16 -16.55 2.78
CA CYS A 31 -20.85 -16.23 4.02
C CYS A 31 -19.81 -15.95 5.11
N GLY A 32 -19.92 -14.83 5.83
CA GLY A 32 -19.02 -14.48 6.93
C GLY A 32 -19.12 -15.42 8.14
N TYR A 33 -20.25 -16.11 8.32
CA TYR A 33 -20.44 -17.03 9.46
C TYR A 33 -19.96 -18.46 9.19
N CYS A 34 -20.29 -19.02 8.04
CA CYS A 34 -19.97 -20.43 7.72
C CYS A 34 -18.86 -20.59 6.69
N ASN A 35 -18.33 -19.49 6.15
CA ASN A 35 -17.26 -19.45 5.13
C ASN A 35 -17.56 -20.20 3.82
N MET A 36 -18.80 -20.67 3.63
CA MET A 36 -19.23 -21.32 2.40
C MET A 36 -19.54 -20.30 1.31
N CYS A 37 -19.24 -20.67 0.06
CA CYS A 37 -19.53 -19.82 -1.10
C CYS A 37 -21.02 -19.51 -1.19
N MET A 38 -21.33 -18.22 -1.33
CA MET A 38 -22.71 -17.78 -1.54
C MET A 38 -23.22 -18.23 -2.90
N LYS A 39 -24.55 -18.41 -2.99
CA LYS A 39 -25.22 -18.87 -4.19
C LYS A 39 -26.04 -17.73 -4.77
N ALA A 40 -26.01 -17.57 -6.09
CA ALA A 40 -26.84 -16.61 -6.79
C ALA A 40 -28.08 -17.30 -7.38
N LYS A 41 -29.25 -16.68 -7.24
CA LYS A 41 -30.45 -17.09 -7.99
C LYS A 41 -30.35 -16.52 -9.41
N MET A 42 -30.21 -17.41 -10.40
CA MET A 42 -29.91 -17.03 -11.81
C MET A 42 -31.15 -16.62 -12.62
N ASN A 43 -32.34 -17.12 -12.26
CA ASN A 43 -33.54 -17.07 -13.10
C ASN A 43 -34.48 -15.89 -12.78
N VAL A 44 -33.97 -14.84 -12.15
CA VAL A 44 -34.77 -13.66 -11.74
C VAL A 44 -34.11 -12.39 -12.26
N LYS A 45 -34.94 -11.44 -12.71
CA LYS A 45 -34.52 -10.11 -13.18
C LYS A 45 -33.63 -9.40 -12.15
N ASN A 46 -33.94 -9.58 -10.87
CA ASN A 46 -33.14 -9.10 -9.74
C ASN A 46 -32.37 -10.25 -9.10
N LYS A 47 -31.11 -10.38 -9.47
CA LYS A 47 -30.23 -11.44 -9.00
C LYS A 47 -29.93 -11.24 -7.53
N ARG A 48 -30.15 -12.28 -6.74
CA ARG A 48 -29.89 -12.25 -5.30
C ARG A 48 -28.92 -13.33 -4.88
N ILE A 49 -28.03 -12.97 -3.98
CA ILE A 49 -27.12 -13.89 -3.29
C ILE A 49 -27.76 -14.36 -1.99
N TYR A 50 -27.54 -15.62 -1.64
CA TYR A 50 -27.98 -16.19 -0.36
C TYR A 50 -27.04 -17.31 0.11
N CYS A 51 -27.05 -17.56 1.42
CA CYS A 51 -26.35 -18.69 2.02
C CYS A 51 -27.26 -19.92 2.01
N LYS A 52 -26.72 -21.11 1.68
CA LYS A 52 -27.50 -22.36 1.71
C LYS A 52 -27.65 -22.97 3.11
N THR A 53 -26.80 -22.58 4.06
CA THR A 53 -26.74 -23.18 5.40
C THR A 53 -28.05 -23.03 6.20
N PRO A 54 -28.74 -21.88 6.21
CA PRO A 54 -30.04 -21.74 6.90
C PRO A 54 -31.13 -22.71 6.45
N GLY A 55 -31.08 -23.18 5.19
CA GLY A 55 -32.03 -24.17 4.69
C GLY A 55 -31.68 -25.61 5.08
N ARG A 56 -30.53 -25.84 5.72
CA ARG A 56 -30.04 -27.18 6.13
C ARG A 56 -29.90 -27.32 7.64
N ILE A 57 -29.56 -26.24 8.32
CA ILE A 57 -29.30 -26.19 9.76
C ILE A 57 -30.22 -25.11 10.34
N SER A 58 -31.12 -25.51 11.23
CA SER A 58 -32.13 -24.63 11.84
C SER A 58 -31.51 -23.60 12.80
N ASP A 59 -30.53 -24.01 13.60
CA ASP A 59 -29.83 -23.18 14.59
C ASP A 59 -28.51 -22.60 14.03
N THR A 60 -28.61 -21.80 12.97
CA THR A 60 -27.45 -21.15 12.36
C THR A 60 -27.49 -19.64 12.50
N LYS A 61 -26.31 -19.04 12.70
CA LYS A 61 -26.10 -17.58 12.65
C LYS A 61 -26.08 -17.03 11.21
N CYS A 62 -26.02 -17.89 10.21
CA CYS A 62 -26.02 -17.46 8.81
C CYS A 62 -27.28 -16.64 8.48
N TYR A 63 -27.10 -15.57 7.73
CA TYR A 63 -28.23 -14.75 7.26
C TYR A 63 -29.22 -15.57 6.45
N LYS A 64 -30.47 -15.59 6.93
CA LYS A 64 -31.58 -16.38 6.37
C LYS A 64 -32.16 -15.78 5.09
N GLY A 65 -31.92 -14.48 4.88
CA GLY A 65 -32.44 -13.74 3.74
C GLY A 65 -31.63 -13.90 2.46
N SER A 66 -31.89 -12.98 1.53
CA SER A 66 -31.11 -12.84 0.30
C SER A 66 -30.80 -11.36 0.08
N TYR A 67 -29.69 -11.08 -0.59
CA TYR A 67 -29.19 -9.72 -0.84
C TYR A 67 -29.07 -9.46 -2.33
N PHE A 68 -29.35 -8.25 -2.80
CA PHE A 68 -29.26 -7.95 -4.23
C PHE A 68 -27.81 -7.87 -4.66
N LEU A 69 -27.51 -8.51 -5.79
CA LEU A 69 -26.17 -8.49 -6.35
C LEU A 69 -25.80 -7.10 -6.88
N GLU A 70 -26.79 -6.32 -7.35
CA GLU A 70 -26.56 -4.94 -7.80
C GLU A 70 -26.18 -4.03 -6.63
N ASP A 71 -26.87 -4.14 -5.48
CA ASP A 71 -26.52 -3.36 -4.29
C ASP A 71 -25.09 -3.68 -3.81
N LEU A 72 -24.66 -4.96 -3.90
CA LEU A 72 -23.28 -5.35 -3.60
C LEU A 72 -22.29 -4.73 -4.60
N LYS A 73 -22.67 -4.68 -5.88
CA LYS A 73 -21.86 -4.08 -6.95
C LYS A 73 -21.67 -2.59 -6.74
N ASP A 74 -22.75 -1.87 -6.47
CA ASP A 74 -22.73 -0.43 -6.20
C ASP A 74 -21.92 -0.11 -4.94
N LEU A 75 -22.06 -0.93 -3.90
CA LEU A 75 -21.23 -0.82 -2.70
C LEU A 75 -19.74 -0.99 -3.04
N LEU A 76 -19.38 -2.05 -3.78
CA LEU A 76 -17.98 -2.31 -4.11
C LEU A 76 -17.39 -1.21 -5.01
N ILE A 77 -18.15 -0.67 -5.95
CA ILE A 77 -17.72 0.50 -6.75
C ILE A 77 -17.40 1.69 -5.84
N LYS A 78 -18.30 2.00 -4.88
CA LYS A 78 -18.07 3.09 -3.92
C LYS A 78 -16.81 2.86 -3.10
N LEU A 79 -16.61 1.65 -2.58
CA LEU A 79 -15.43 1.29 -1.80
C LEU A 79 -14.14 1.42 -2.63
N ILE A 80 -14.12 0.91 -3.87
CA ILE A 80 -12.96 1.04 -4.76
C ILE A 80 -12.65 2.49 -5.05
N ARG A 81 -13.66 3.31 -5.37
CA ARG A 81 -13.45 4.75 -5.61
C ARG A 81 -12.88 5.45 -4.38
N GLN A 82 -13.42 5.17 -3.20
CA GLN A 82 -12.92 5.73 -1.94
C GLN A 82 -11.46 5.36 -1.71
N GLN A 83 -11.12 4.08 -1.83
CA GLN A 83 -9.74 3.61 -1.70
C GLN A 83 -8.81 4.24 -2.75
N ALA A 84 -9.32 4.54 -3.96
CA ALA A 84 -8.54 5.14 -5.05
C ALA A 84 -8.29 6.62 -4.83
N LEU A 85 -9.24 7.33 -4.22
CA LEU A 85 -9.05 8.70 -3.79
C LEU A 85 -8.04 8.79 -2.65
N ILE A 86 -8.11 7.88 -1.67
CA ILE A 86 -7.13 7.82 -0.56
C ILE A 86 -5.73 7.52 -1.11
N ALA A 87 -5.61 6.57 -2.04
CA ALA A 87 -4.34 6.26 -2.71
C ALA A 87 -3.79 7.47 -3.48
N ASP A 88 -4.62 8.20 -4.23
CA ASP A 88 -4.18 9.39 -4.96
C ASP A 88 -3.71 10.50 -4.01
N ASP A 89 -4.46 10.78 -2.94
CA ASP A 89 -4.08 11.78 -1.93
C ASP A 89 -2.77 11.39 -1.22
N THR A 90 -2.63 10.12 -0.86
CA THR A 90 -1.40 9.57 -0.28
C THR A 90 -0.20 9.79 -1.21
N ILE A 91 -0.35 9.47 -2.50
CA ILE A 91 0.71 9.71 -3.49
C ILE A 91 1.05 11.21 -3.61
N ARG A 92 0.05 12.10 -3.56
CA ARG A 92 0.27 13.56 -3.61
C ARG A 92 1.01 14.05 -2.37
N LYS A 93 0.56 13.68 -1.17
CA LYS A 93 1.20 14.01 0.12
C LYS A 93 2.65 13.50 0.14
N MET A 94 2.89 12.25 -0.25
CA MET A 94 4.23 11.68 -0.33
C MET A 94 5.13 12.40 -1.35
N LYS A 95 4.61 12.74 -2.54
CA LYS A 95 5.38 13.52 -3.54
C LYS A 95 5.73 14.91 -3.02
N ALA A 96 4.83 15.58 -2.30
CA ALA A 96 5.10 16.87 -1.68
C ALA A 96 6.20 16.77 -0.61
N LEU A 97 6.12 15.79 0.28
CA LEU A 97 7.17 15.51 1.27
C LEU A 97 8.51 15.17 0.60
N ASN A 98 8.52 14.36 -0.44
CA ASN A 98 9.73 14.00 -1.17
C ASN A 98 10.39 15.20 -1.87
N LYS A 99 9.64 16.23 -2.27
CA LYS A 99 10.22 17.47 -2.79
C LYS A 99 11.02 18.23 -1.73
N THR A 100 10.65 18.10 -0.46
CA THR A 100 11.39 18.71 0.67
C THR A 100 12.64 17.91 1.05
N LEU A 101 12.68 16.61 0.73
CA LEU A 101 13.84 15.75 0.97
C LEU A 101 14.97 16.10 0.00
N ASN A 102 15.96 16.83 0.50
CA ASN A 102 17.18 17.13 -0.26
C ASN A 102 18.21 16.00 -0.12
N ILE A 103 17.90 14.82 -0.66
CA ILE A 103 18.79 13.64 -0.65
C ILE A 103 20.18 13.98 -1.23
N PRO A 104 20.32 14.73 -2.34
CA PRO A 104 21.64 15.12 -2.84
C PRO A 104 22.48 15.92 -1.84
N ARG A 105 21.86 16.85 -1.11
CA ARG A 105 22.54 17.60 -0.03
C ARG A 105 22.96 16.67 1.11
N MET A 106 22.12 15.71 1.50
CA MET A 106 22.44 14.74 2.55
C MET A 106 23.63 13.86 2.14
N LYS A 107 23.64 13.35 0.90
CA LYS A 107 24.79 12.62 0.34
C LYS A 107 26.06 13.46 0.29
N LYS A 108 25.94 14.76 -0.04
CA LYS A 108 27.08 15.70 0.02
C LYS A 108 27.61 15.87 1.45
N GLN A 109 26.74 15.90 2.46
CA GLN A 109 27.16 15.96 3.87
C GLN A 109 27.84 14.67 4.33
N ASP A 110 27.34 13.50 3.92
CA ASP A 110 27.98 12.20 4.19
C ASP A 110 29.39 12.14 3.58
N ALA A 111 29.51 12.46 2.29
CA ALA A 111 30.79 12.50 1.58
C ALA A 111 31.78 13.50 2.21
N GLY A 112 31.30 14.66 2.67
CA GLY A 112 32.11 15.63 3.39
C GLY A 112 32.64 15.12 4.74
N ASN A 113 31.89 14.27 5.45
CA ASN A 113 32.38 13.62 6.68
C ASN A 113 33.34 12.47 6.36
N GLU A 114 33.12 11.74 5.27
CA GLU A 114 34.06 10.72 4.80
C GLU A 114 35.44 11.30 4.47
N GLU A 115 35.49 12.45 3.82
CA GLU A 115 36.72 13.18 3.56
C GLU A 115 37.45 13.54 4.87
N LYS A 116 36.72 14.11 5.84
CA LYS A 116 37.27 14.47 7.15
C LYS A 116 37.78 13.25 7.94
N ILE A 117 37.10 12.11 7.83
CA ILE A 117 37.57 10.84 8.39
C ILE A 117 38.90 10.42 7.76
N ARG A 118 39.04 10.53 6.43
CA ARG A 118 40.27 10.20 5.72
C ARG A 118 41.42 11.12 6.15
N GLN A 119 41.15 12.42 6.23
CA GLN A 119 42.11 13.42 6.71
C GLN A 119 42.56 13.14 8.16
N SER A 120 41.63 12.90 9.09
CA SER A 120 42.00 12.57 10.48
C SER A 120 42.76 11.25 10.60
N LYS A 121 42.53 10.27 9.72
CA LYS A 121 43.34 9.04 9.68
C LYS A 121 44.76 9.31 9.19
N PHE A 122 44.91 10.18 8.20
CA PHE A 122 46.21 10.63 7.70
C PHE A 122 46.96 11.45 8.75
N GLU A 123 46.33 12.44 9.39
CA GLU A 123 46.89 13.22 10.51
C GLU A 123 47.39 12.30 11.64
N LYS A 124 46.64 11.23 11.95
CA LYS A 124 47.04 10.23 12.96
C LYS A 124 48.30 9.46 12.56
N MET A 125 48.47 9.17 11.27
CA MET A 125 49.65 8.50 10.73
C MET A 125 50.87 9.42 10.79
N GLU A 126 50.77 10.65 10.30
CA GLU A 126 51.84 11.66 10.38
C GLU A 126 52.27 11.93 11.83
N LEU A 127 51.30 12.03 12.75
CA LEU A 127 51.57 12.23 14.17
C LEU A 127 52.39 11.07 14.77
N TYR A 128 52.16 9.84 14.30
CA TYR A 128 52.94 8.68 14.71
C TYR A 128 54.36 8.73 14.15
N GLU A 129 54.53 9.10 12.88
CA GLU A 129 55.85 9.26 12.26
C GLU A 129 56.69 10.30 13.00
N GLN A 130 56.12 11.46 13.35
CA GLN A 130 56.80 12.50 14.13
C GLN A 130 57.24 12.02 15.52
N TYR A 131 56.43 11.19 16.17
CA TYR A 131 56.78 10.58 17.44
C TYR A 131 57.88 9.51 17.28
N ALA A 132 57.81 8.68 16.25
CA ALA A 132 58.79 7.63 15.97
C ALA A 132 60.15 8.20 15.56
N SER A 133 60.18 9.35 14.89
CA SER A 133 61.40 10.10 14.58
C SER A 133 61.91 10.96 15.74
N GLU A 134 61.36 10.80 16.96
CA GLU A 134 61.73 11.52 18.19
C GLU A 134 61.59 13.06 18.13
N VAL A 135 60.96 13.60 17.08
CA VAL A 135 60.67 15.03 16.93
C VAL A 135 59.61 15.48 17.94
N LEU A 136 58.68 14.58 18.32
CA LEU A 136 57.58 14.85 19.22
C LEU A 136 57.72 14.07 20.54
N SER A 137 57.59 14.75 21.68
CA SER A 137 57.58 14.08 22.99
C SER A 137 56.36 13.17 23.17
N LYS A 138 56.51 12.10 23.96
CA LYS A 138 55.42 11.16 24.28
C LYS A 138 54.15 11.84 24.82
N ASN A 139 54.30 12.82 25.72
CA ASN A 139 53.16 13.53 26.30
C ASN A 139 52.47 14.45 25.27
N ALA A 140 53.22 15.06 24.35
CA ALA A 140 52.63 15.83 23.26
C ALA A 140 51.90 14.91 22.26
N TYR A 141 52.49 13.77 21.91
CA TYR A 141 51.87 12.74 21.08
C TYR A 141 50.54 12.26 21.65
N ILE A 142 50.49 11.87 22.93
CA ILE A 142 49.26 11.37 23.56
C ILE A 142 48.14 12.42 23.48
N ARG A 143 48.44 13.67 23.85
CA ARG A 143 47.47 14.78 23.83
C ARG A 143 46.91 15.04 22.43
N GLU A 144 47.77 15.09 21.41
CA GLU A 144 47.30 15.38 20.05
C GLU A 144 46.55 14.18 19.44
N ARG A 145 47.00 12.96 19.72
CA ARG A 145 46.32 11.73 19.33
C ARG A 145 44.91 11.70 19.89
N GLU A 146 44.70 12.07 21.15
CA GLU A 146 43.37 12.11 21.77
C GLU A 146 42.43 13.09 21.06
N LYS A 147 42.94 14.27 20.66
CA LYS A 147 42.16 15.22 19.86
C LYS A 147 41.76 14.64 18.50
N ILE A 148 42.69 14.01 17.79
CA ILE A 148 42.42 13.40 16.49
C ILE A 148 41.41 12.25 16.64
N VAL A 149 41.58 11.38 17.64
CA VAL A 149 40.65 10.29 17.93
C VAL A 149 39.25 10.82 18.28
N SER A 150 39.15 11.91 19.05
CA SER A 150 37.87 12.56 19.35
C SER A 150 37.20 13.18 18.11
N LYS A 151 37.98 13.80 17.21
CA LYS A 151 37.45 14.28 15.91
C LYS A 151 36.95 13.12 15.06
N LEU A 152 37.73 12.04 14.97
CA LEU A 152 37.41 10.87 14.18
C LEU A 152 36.11 10.22 14.66
N SER A 153 35.92 10.05 15.97
CA SER A 153 34.69 9.47 16.52
C SER A 153 33.47 10.35 16.20
N LYS A 154 33.59 11.67 16.32
CA LYS A 154 32.52 12.63 15.95
C LYS A 154 32.15 12.53 14.47
N TYR A 155 33.13 12.41 13.57
CA TYR A 155 32.84 12.29 12.14
C TYR A 155 32.23 10.94 11.78
N LEU A 156 32.66 9.85 12.43
CA LEU A 156 32.06 8.52 12.27
C LEU A 156 30.59 8.52 12.71
N GLN A 157 30.31 9.06 13.90
CA GLN A 157 28.93 9.17 14.40
C GLN A 157 28.04 9.98 13.44
N LYS A 158 28.52 11.15 12.99
CA LYS A 158 27.79 11.97 12.00
C LYS A 158 27.55 11.22 10.70
N ARG A 159 28.50 10.40 10.25
CA ARG A 159 28.35 9.58 9.04
C ARG A 159 27.23 8.55 9.22
N ASP A 160 27.19 7.87 10.36
CA ASP A 160 26.14 6.88 10.65
C ASP A 160 24.76 7.55 10.73
N GLU A 161 24.67 8.73 11.35
CA GLU A 161 23.44 9.54 11.38
C GLU A 161 22.99 9.95 9.96
N TRP A 162 23.91 10.40 9.11
CA TRP A 162 23.59 10.76 7.73
C TRP A 162 23.17 9.55 6.89
N LYS A 163 23.86 8.43 7.01
CA LYS A 163 23.48 7.18 6.34
C LYS A 163 22.08 6.73 6.72
N LYS A 164 21.75 6.76 8.02
CA LYS A 164 20.41 6.42 8.50
C LYS A 164 19.35 7.35 7.89
N LYS A 165 19.59 8.67 7.92
CA LYS A 165 18.67 9.65 7.33
C LYS A 165 18.52 9.50 5.81
N ILE A 166 19.59 9.14 5.10
CA ILE A 166 19.56 8.89 3.65
C ILE A 166 18.72 7.64 3.37
N LEU A 167 18.96 6.55 4.11
CA LEU A 167 18.20 5.30 3.96
C LEU A 167 16.70 5.54 4.19
N GLU A 168 16.34 6.20 5.29
CA GLU A 168 14.94 6.55 5.60
C GLU A 168 14.31 7.42 4.49
N ALA A 169 15.05 8.38 3.95
CA ALA A 169 14.57 9.24 2.87
C ALA A 169 14.40 8.48 1.55
N GLU A 170 15.31 7.56 1.23
CA GLU A 170 15.23 6.72 0.03
C GLU A 170 14.07 5.71 0.13
N GLU A 171 13.83 5.12 1.31
CA GLU A 171 12.68 4.25 1.56
C GLU A 171 11.35 5.01 1.41
N LYS A 172 11.24 6.20 2.00
CA LYS A 172 10.06 7.07 1.83
C LYS A 172 9.82 7.42 0.36
N LYS A 173 10.88 7.69 -0.39
CA LYS A 173 10.79 7.95 -1.83
C LYS A 173 10.32 6.73 -2.61
N LYS A 174 10.87 5.54 -2.30
CA LYS A 174 10.50 4.28 -2.94
C LYS A 174 9.03 3.92 -2.68
N LYS A 175 8.54 4.11 -1.44
CA LYS A 175 7.13 3.92 -1.09
C LYS A 175 6.20 4.82 -1.89
N ALA A 176 6.57 6.09 -2.11
CA ALA A 176 5.82 7.00 -2.96
C ALA A 176 5.81 6.62 -4.45
N GLU A 177 6.82 5.87 -4.87
CA GLU A 177 6.96 5.38 -6.23
C GLU A 177 6.32 4.00 -6.43
N ASP A 178 5.79 3.38 -5.37
CA ASP A 178 5.22 2.05 -5.39
C ASP A 178 4.15 1.91 -6.49
N SER A 179 4.34 0.87 -7.29
CA SER A 179 3.50 0.52 -8.42
C SER A 179 2.08 0.18 -7.98
N GLN A 180 1.90 -0.41 -6.79
CA GLN A 180 0.59 -0.88 -6.34
C GLN A 180 -0.36 0.28 -6.04
N LEU A 181 0.09 1.31 -5.30
CA LEU A 181 -0.71 2.52 -5.01
C LEU A 181 -1.08 3.29 -6.29
N LYS A 182 -0.12 3.43 -7.22
CA LYS A 182 -0.36 4.10 -8.52
C LYS A 182 -1.34 3.34 -9.40
N ASN A 183 -1.31 2.01 -9.36
CA ASN A 183 -2.26 1.20 -10.11
C ASN A 183 -3.67 1.31 -9.55
N PHE A 184 -3.83 1.59 -8.25
CA PHE A 184 -5.14 1.71 -7.63
C PHE A 184 -5.77 3.10 -7.86
N SER A 185 -4.97 4.17 -7.86
CA SER A 185 -5.47 5.54 -8.06
C SER A 185 -6.18 5.74 -9.42
N LYS A 186 -5.92 4.90 -10.43
CA LYS A 186 -6.61 4.93 -11.73
C LYS A 186 -8.12 4.61 -11.63
N TYR A 187 -8.56 3.97 -10.55
CA TYR A 187 -9.96 3.57 -10.36
C TYR A 187 -10.82 4.64 -9.67
N ALA A 188 -10.30 5.86 -9.44
CA ALA A 188 -11.03 6.94 -8.78
C ALA A 188 -12.34 7.34 -9.49
N GLN A 189 -12.41 7.15 -10.81
CA GLN A 189 -13.59 7.44 -11.65
C GLN A 189 -14.28 6.17 -12.16
N LEU A 190 -14.04 5.01 -11.55
CA LEU A 190 -14.55 3.72 -12.04
C LEU A 190 -16.08 3.70 -12.10
N GLU A 191 -16.69 3.63 -13.28
CA GLU A 191 -18.16 3.62 -13.45
C GLU A 191 -18.80 2.25 -13.31
N ASP A 192 -18.10 1.20 -13.74
CA ASP A 192 -18.61 -0.16 -13.70
C ASP A 192 -17.51 -1.17 -13.32
N LEU A 193 -17.91 -2.29 -12.72
CA LEU A 193 -17.05 -3.40 -12.37
C LEU A 193 -16.97 -4.42 -13.51
N THR A 194 -15.76 -4.67 -13.97
CA THR A 194 -15.46 -5.82 -14.83
C THR A 194 -14.93 -6.99 -14.01
N PHE A 195 -14.98 -8.19 -14.59
CA PHE A 195 -14.49 -9.38 -13.92
C PHE A 195 -13.01 -9.25 -13.56
N GLU A 196 -12.23 -8.71 -14.49
CA GLU A 196 -10.79 -8.49 -14.35
C GLU A 196 -10.49 -7.57 -13.17
N ILE A 197 -11.22 -6.46 -13.03
CA ILE A 197 -11.05 -5.51 -11.93
C ILE A 197 -11.34 -6.18 -10.58
N VAL A 198 -12.42 -6.96 -10.47
CA VAL A 198 -12.73 -7.65 -9.21
C VAL A 198 -11.69 -8.71 -8.89
N GLN A 199 -11.20 -9.47 -9.87
CA GLN A 199 -10.16 -10.48 -9.63
C GLN A 199 -8.82 -9.85 -9.25
N GLU A 200 -8.48 -8.69 -9.84
CA GLU A 200 -7.26 -7.93 -9.54
C GLU A 200 -7.31 -7.35 -8.13
N LEU A 201 -8.40 -6.67 -7.77
CA LEU A 201 -8.46 -5.84 -6.57
C LEU A 201 -8.92 -6.60 -5.32
N VAL A 202 -9.87 -7.52 -5.48
CA VAL A 202 -10.56 -8.16 -4.36
C VAL A 202 -10.07 -9.59 -4.19
N SER A 203 -9.59 -9.91 -3.00
CA SER A 203 -9.28 -11.29 -2.60
C SER A 203 -10.58 -12.06 -2.34
N MET A 204 -11.37 -11.57 -1.38
CA MET A 204 -12.59 -12.22 -0.92
C MET A 204 -13.59 -11.19 -0.37
N ILE A 205 -14.89 -11.47 -0.50
CA ILE A 205 -15.98 -10.70 0.10
C ILE A 205 -16.70 -11.62 1.08
N TYR A 206 -16.74 -11.23 2.35
CA TYR A 206 -17.48 -11.90 3.40
C TYR A 206 -18.78 -11.14 3.68
N PHE A 207 -19.89 -11.78 3.39
CA PHE A 207 -21.21 -11.23 3.64
C PHE A 207 -21.78 -11.86 4.91
N TYR A 208 -22.04 -11.04 5.93
CA TYR A 208 -22.71 -11.46 7.16
C TYR A 208 -24.20 -11.15 7.03
N ASP A 209 -24.55 -9.89 6.79
CA ASP A 209 -25.90 -9.39 6.59
C ASP A 209 -25.85 -8.03 5.85
N PRO A 210 -26.98 -7.40 5.48
CA PRO A 210 -26.98 -6.13 4.74
C PRO A 210 -26.24 -4.97 5.43
N GLY A 211 -26.11 -5.00 6.75
CA GLY A 211 -25.37 -4.00 7.54
C GLY A 211 -23.89 -4.33 7.74
N HIS A 212 -23.47 -5.57 7.47
CA HIS A 212 -22.09 -6.02 7.72
C HIS A 212 -21.56 -6.84 6.54
N ILE A 213 -20.75 -6.17 5.72
CA ILE A 213 -20.07 -6.74 4.55
C ILE A 213 -18.59 -6.38 4.65
N GLU A 214 -17.72 -7.38 4.64
CA GLU A 214 -16.27 -7.21 4.69
C GLU A 214 -15.66 -7.53 3.32
N VAL A 215 -14.83 -6.62 2.82
CA VAL A 215 -14.08 -6.81 1.58
C VAL A 215 -12.62 -6.95 1.93
N VAL A 216 -12.04 -8.11 1.62
CA VAL A 216 -10.62 -8.39 1.73
C VAL A 216 -9.97 -8.09 0.40
N TRP A 217 -9.01 -7.18 0.39
CA TRP A 217 -8.29 -6.75 -0.79
C TRP A 217 -7.10 -7.66 -1.10
N ASN A 218 -6.64 -7.69 -2.35
CA ASN A 218 -5.43 -8.42 -2.76
C ASN A 218 -4.13 -7.64 -2.47
N TRP A 219 -4.23 -6.40 -2.00
CA TRP A 219 -3.09 -5.53 -1.74
C TRP A 219 -2.99 -5.22 -0.25
N ASP A 220 -1.85 -4.68 0.15
CA ASP A 220 -1.47 -4.54 1.55
C ASP A 220 -2.12 -3.29 2.19
N ASP A 221 -3.16 -3.52 2.99
CA ASP A 221 -3.95 -2.50 3.71
C ASP A 221 -3.09 -1.64 4.68
N GLU A 222 -1.89 -2.11 5.04
CA GLU A 222 -0.99 -1.41 5.97
C GLU A 222 -0.54 -0.04 5.44
N PHE A 223 -0.48 0.12 4.13
CA PHE A 223 -0.17 1.41 3.48
C PHE A 223 -1.27 2.46 3.64
N ILE A 224 -2.54 2.05 3.70
CA ILE A 224 -3.67 2.98 3.82
C ILE A 224 -3.98 3.27 5.30
N LYS A 225 -3.86 2.28 6.19
CA LYS A 225 -4.04 2.47 7.63
C LYS A 225 -3.09 3.51 8.22
N SER A 226 -1.82 3.49 7.82
CA SER A 226 -0.83 4.45 8.32
C SER A 226 -1.10 5.92 7.95
N VAL A 227 -1.88 6.18 6.89
CA VAL A 227 -2.25 7.54 6.47
C VAL A 227 -3.51 8.05 7.19
N VAL A 228 -4.43 7.15 7.54
CA VAL A 228 -5.68 7.50 8.24
C VAL A 228 -5.45 7.75 9.74
N GLU A 229 -4.46 7.09 10.34
CA GLU A 229 -4.11 7.26 11.76
C GLU A 229 -3.43 8.61 12.07
N GLU A 230 -2.79 9.26 11.09
CA GLU A 230 -2.18 10.59 11.28
C GLU A 230 -3.22 11.75 11.30
N GLU A 231 -4.48 11.53 10.88
CA GLU A 231 -5.52 12.58 10.94
C GLU A 231 -6.30 12.61 12.27
N HIS A 232 -6.00 11.71 13.22
CA HIS A 232 -6.65 11.64 14.53
C HIS A 232 -5.70 11.79 15.74
N SER A 233 -4.46 12.25 15.51
CA SER A 233 -3.43 12.50 16.55
C SER A 233 -2.89 13.92 16.42
#